data_AF-A0A0S4L6H5-F1
#
_entry.id   AF-A0A0S4L6H5-F1
#
_cell.length_a   1.000
_cell.length_b   1.000
_cell.length_c   1.000
_cell.angle_alpha   90.00
_cell.angle_beta   90.00
_cell.angle_gamma   90.00
#
_symmetry.space_group_name_H-M   'P 1'
#
loop_
_entity.id
_entity.type
_entity.pdbx_description
1 polymer ?
#
loop_
_entity_poly.entity_id
_entity_poly.type
_entity_poly.pdbx_seq_one_letter_code
_entity_poly.pdbx_strand_id
1 'polypeptide(L)'
;MSEFKPTTIPLNVQLKPSDSSAHPRAVNYTNVGVAQGTAYLDFGFIEPTLLAAIAKTAKDGQAAPKGLERHLVTRVAMDVGSLARLHQQIQQVLVSLRDARQGKTKS
;
A
#
# COMPACT_ATOMS: atom_id res chain seq x y z
N MET A 1 -41.13 -23.33 -16.58
CA MET A 1 -39.86 -23.25 -15.83
C MET A 1 -39.62 -21.78 -15.52
N SER A 2 -39.60 -21.37 -14.25
CA SER A 2 -39.43 -19.95 -13.91
C SER A 2 -37.97 -19.52 -14.12
N GLU A 3 -37.77 -18.46 -14.89
CA GLU A 3 -36.47 -17.85 -15.14
C GLU A 3 -35.89 -17.27 -13.85
N PHE A 4 -34.66 -17.67 -13.50
CA PHE A 4 -33.95 -17.12 -12.36
C PHE A 4 -33.38 -15.77 -12.77
N LYS A 5 -33.94 -14.66 -12.26
CA LYS A 5 -33.41 -13.32 -12.53
C LYS A 5 -32.34 -12.98 -11.49
N PRO A 6 -31.06 -12.85 -11.87
CA PRO A 6 -30.00 -12.54 -10.92
C PRO A 6 -30.18 -11.11 -10.39
N THR A 7 -30.34 -10.97 -9.07
CA THR A 7 -30.42 -9.69 -8.38
C THR A 7 -29.05 -9.35 -7.80
N THR A 8 -28.50 -8.19 -8.13
CA THR A 8 -27.26 -7.68 -7.54
C THR A 8 -27.59 -6.93 -6.25
N ILE A 9 -26.97 -7.32 -5.14
CA ILE A 9 -27.17 -6.68 -3.82
C ILE A 9 -25.85 -5.98 -3.43
N PRO A 10 -25.85 -4.67 -3.16
CA PRO A 10 -24.67 -3.98 -2.66
C PRO A 10 -24.39 -4.42 -1.22
N LEU A 11 -23.15 -4.85 -0.95
CA LEU A 11 -22.72 -5.30 0.38
C LEU A 11 -21.64 -4.37 0.94
N ASN A 12 -21.88 -3.81 2.11
CA ASN A 12 -20.87 -3.09 2.88
C ASN A 12 -20.07 -4.09 3.72
N VAL A 13 -18.78 -4.18 3.46
CA VAL A 13 -17.86 -5.05 4.21
C VAL A 13 -17.11 -4.21 5.23
N GLN A 14 -17.31 -4.49 6.52
CA GLN A 14 -16.54 -3.89 7.60
C GLN A 14 -15.66 -4.95 8.24
N LEU A 15 -14.35 -4.73 8.26
CA LEU A 15 -13.39 -5.61 8.90
C LEU A 15 -13.26 -5.26 10.39
N LYS A 16 -13.26 -6.28 11.26
CA LYS A 16 -12.90 -6.13 12.68
C LYS A 16 -11.46 -6.63 12.88
N PRO A 17 -10.60 -5.90 13.62
CA PRO A 17 -9.28 -6.39 13.98
C PRO A 17 -9.39 -7.75 14.68
N SER A 18 -8.63 -8.75 14.23
CA SER A 18 -8.66 -10.08 14.85
C SER A 18 -7.82 -10.15 16.13
N ASP A 19 -6.71 -9.39 16.21
CA ASP A 19 -5.78 -9.33 17.35
C ASP A 19 -5.05 -7.97 17.44
N SER A 20 -4.22 -7.74 18.46
CA SER A 20 -3.34 -6.55 18.62
C SER A 20 -2.42 -6.29 17.41
N SER A 21 -2.04 -7.34 16.68
CA SER A 21 -1.28 -7.22 15.42
C SER A 21 -2.06 -6.54 14.29
N ALA A 22 -3.39 -6.45 14.40
CA ALA A 22 -4.26 -5.79 13.45
C ALA A 22 -4.45 -4.28 13.74
N HIS A 23 -3.73 -3.71 14.71
CA HIS A 23 -3.62 -2.27 14.84
C HIS A 23 -2.80 -1.67 13.68
N PRO A 24 -3.19 -0.49 13.15
CA PRO A 24 -2.42 0.18 12.12
C PRO A 24 -0.99 0.44 12.59
N ARG A 25 -0.01 0.01 11.78
CA ARG A 25 1.41 0.30 11.99
C ARG A 25 1.88 1.36 11.01
N ALA A 26 2.79 2.22 11.45
CA ALA A 26 3.40 3.21 10.57
C ALA A 26 4.28 2.51 9.53
N VAL A 27 4.09 2.88 8.26
CA VAL A 27 4.83 2.35 7.12
C VAL A 27 5.27 3.54 6.28
N ASN A 28 6.54 3.56 5.88
CA ASN A 28 7.09 4.57 4.97
C ASN A 28 7.87 3.95 3.81
N TYR A 29 7.83 2.63 3.68
CA TYR A 29 8.37 1.90 2.55
C TYR A 29 7.40 0.81 2.12
N THR A 30 7.14 0.77 0.82
CA THR A 30 6.30 -0.23 0.20
C THR A 30 7.01 -0.84 -1.01
N ASN A 31 6.88 -2.14 -1.17
CA ASN A 31 7.41 -2.85 -2.33
C ASN A 31 6.38 -3.89 -2.82
N VAL A 32 6.35 -4.12 -4.12
CA VAL A 32 5.46 -5.12 -4.74
C VAL A 32 6.30 -6.04 -5.61
N GLY A 33 6.26 -7.34 -5.30
CA GLY A 33 6.87 -8.39 -6.12
C GLY A 33 5.82 -9.39 -6.58
N VAL A 34 6.06 -10.05 -7.70
CA VAL A 34 5.19 -11.14 -8.19
C VAL A 34 6.03 -12.39 -8.39
N ALA A 35 5.60 -13.50 -7.81
CA ALA A 35 6.20 -14.81 -8.02
C ALA A 35 5.10 -15.87 -8.10
N GLN A 36 5.20 -16.77 -9.10
CA GLN A 36 4.29 -17.91 -9.25
C GLN A 36 2.79 -17.52 -9.26
N GLY A 37 2.44 -16.36 -9.84
CA GLY A 37 1.06 -15.88 -9.90
C GLY A 37 0.51 -15.29 -8.60
N THR A 38 1.34 -15.16 -7.57
CA THR A 38 1.00 -14.46 -6.32
C THR A 38 1.78 -13.15 -6.25
N ALA A 39 1.07 -12.07 -5.92
CA ALA A 39 1.65 -10.79 -5.59
C ALA A 39 1.95 -10.72 -4.09
N TYR A 40 3.17 -10.28 -3.77
CA TYR A 40 3.63 -10.01 -2.41
C TYR A 40 3.83 -8.51 -2.24
N LEU A 41 3.07 -7.93 -1.32
CA LEU A 41 3.17 -6.53 -0.93
C LEU A 41 3.88 -6.46 0.41
N ASP A 42 5.05 -5.85 0.42
CA ASP A 42 5.84 -5.61 1.60
C ASP A 42 5.60 -4.20 2.11
N PHE A 43 5.24 -4.11 3.37
CA PHE A 43 5.16 -2.86 4.10
C PHE A 43 6.26 -2.86 5.15
N GLY A 44 7.15 -1.89 5.06
CA GLY A 44 8.30 -1.76 5.94
C GLY A 44 8.41 -0.37 6.57
N PHE A 45 9.14 -0.30 7.67
CA PHE A 45 9.55 0.97 8.24
C PHE A 45 11.05 1.15 8.09
N ILE A 46 11.39 2.31 7.55
CA ILE A 46 12.74 2.80 7.41
C ILE A 46 12.92 3.96 8.37
N GLU A 47 13.90 3.88 9.27
CA GLU A 47 14.21 5.02 10.13
C GLU A 47 14.64 6.24 9.31
N PRO A 48 14.00 7.41 9.49
CA PRO A 48 14.34 8.62 8.74
C PRO A 48 15.78 9.09 8.97
N THR A 49 16.31 8.91 10.18
CA THR A 49 17.72 9.21 10.55
C THR A 49 18.70 8.42 9.70
N LEU A 50 18.39 7.15 9.45
CA LEU A 50 19.22 6.28 8.60
C LEU A 50 19.16 6.69 7.13
N LEU A 51 18.00 7.13 6.62
CA LEU A 51 17.92 7.71 5.28
C LEU A 51 18.73 9.01 5.16
N ALA A 52 18.66 9.87 6.17
CA ALA A 52 19.42 11.12 6.21
C ALA A 52 20.93 10.88 6.23
N ALA A 53 21.39 9.87 6.98
CA ALA A 53 22.80 9.46 7.01
C ALA A 53 23.27 8.99 5.63
N ILE A 54 22.49 8.15 4.94
CA ILE A 54 22.81 7.69 3.58
C ILE A 54 22.87 8.85 2.60
N ALA A 55 21.89 9.76 2.65
CA ALA A 55 21.87 10.95 1.81
C ALA A 55 23.10 11.84 2.04
N LYS A 56 23.58 11.93 3.30
CA LYS A 56 24.80 12.65 3.64
C LYS A 56 26.04 11.95 3.07
N THR A 57 26.21 10.65 3.30
CA THR A 57 27.32 9.85 2.76
C THR A 57 27.43 9.96 1.23
N ALA A 58 26.28 9.91 0.53
CA ALA A 58 26.25 10.09 -0.92
C ALA A 58 26.65 11.51 -1.36
N LYS A 59 26.22 12.56 -0.63
CA LYS A 59 26.65 13.94 -0.87
C LYS A 59 28.14 14.14 -0.63
N ASP A 60 28.70 13.46 0.35
CA ASP A 60 30.12 13.53 0.72
C ASP A 60 31.02 12.74 -0.24
N GLY A 61 30.48 12.21 -1.35
CA GLY A 61 31.22 11.47 -2.38
C GLY A 61 31.64 10.05 -1.96
N GLN A 62 31.15 9.59 -0.81
CA GLN A 62 31.42 8.24 -0.32
C GLN A 62 30.43 7.25 -0.92
N ALA A 63 30.87 6.00 -1.10
CA ALA A 63 30.02 4.95 -1.62
C ALA A 63 28.84 4.70 -0.67
N ALA A 64 27.62 4.86 -1.18
CA ALA A 64 26.41 4.53 -0.43
C ALA A 64 26.39 3.02 -0.07
N PRO A 65 25.75 2.64 1.05
CA PRO A 65 25.61 1.24 1.42
C PRO A 65 24.98 0.42 0.30
N LYS A 66 25.56 -0.75 -0.02
CA LYS A 66 25.04 -1.66 -1.05
C LYS A 66 23.71 -2.32 -0.69
N GLY A 67 23.37 -2.30 0.59
CA GLY A 67 22.19 -2.94 1.14
C GLY A 67 21.75 -2.23 2.40
N LEU A 68 20.48 -2.41 2.72
CA LEU A 68 19.84 -1.60 3.72
C LEU A 68 18.81 -2.46 4.47
N GLU A 69 19.19 -2.94 5.65
CA GLU A 69 18.32 -3.78 6.46
C GLU A 69 17.14 -2.96 6.99
N ARG A 70 15.94 -3.53 6.89
CA ARG A 70 14.68 -2.88 7.27
C ARG A 70 13.81 -3.81 8.10
N HIS A 71 13.03 -3.20 8.97
CA HIS A 71 11.98 -3.91 9.67
C HIS A 71 10.80 -4.11 8.72
N LEU A 72 10.58 -5.36 8.33
CA LEU A 72 9.33 -5.79 7.72
C LEU A 72 8.23 -5.61 8.76
N VAL A 73 7.30 -4.69 8.48
CA VAL A 73 6.16 -4.42 9.36
C VAL A 73 5.06 -5.43 9.08
N THR A 74 4.77 -5.69 7.80
CA THR A 74 3.77 -6.66 7.35
C THR A 74 4.04 -7.07 5.90
N ARG A 75 3.81 -8.35 5.57
CA ARG A 75 3.75 -8.85 4.20
C ARG A 75 2.35 -9.36 3.90
N VAL A 76 1.78 -8.92 2.78
CA VAL A 76 0.48 -9.39 2.28
C VAL A 76 0.70 -10.20 1.00
N ALA A 77 0.16 -11.41 0.96
CA ALA A 77 0.12 -12.23 -0.25
C ALA A 77 -1.30 -12.17 -0.84
N MET A 78 -1.42 -11.95 -2.13
CA MET A 78 -2.70 -11.92 -2.84
C MET A 78 -2.57 -12.38 -4.28
N ASP A 79 -3.67 -12.82 -4.88
CA ASP A 79 -3.69 -13.11 -6.31
C ASP A 79 -3.55 -11.83 -7.15
N VAL A 80 -3.09 -11.97 -8.40
CA VAL A 80 -2.88 -10.83 -9.30
C VAL A 80 -4.19 -10.07 -9.61
N GLY A 81 -5.33 -10.76 -9.62
CA GLY A 81 -6.64 -10.11 -9.81
C GLY A 81 -7.00 -9.19 -8.64
N SER A 82 -6.75 -9.63 -7.42
CA SER A 82 -6.90 -8.80 -6.22
C SER A 82 -5.92 -7.62 -6.20
N LEU A 83 -4.68 -7.80 -6.67
CA LEU A 83 -3.73 -6.69 -6.84
C LEU A 83 -4.27 -5.64 -7.83
N ALA A 84 -4.83 -6.07 -8.96
CA ALA A 84 -5.41 -5.15 -9.95
C ALA A 84 -6.58 -4.34 -9.38
N ARG A 85 -7.46 -4.98 -8.58
CA ARG A 85 -8.55 -4.29 -7.87
C ARG A 85 -8.02 -3.29 -6.84
N LEU A 86 -6.99 -3.67 -6.07
CA LEU A 86 -6.35 -2.78 -5.11
C LEU A 86 -5.76 -1.54 -5.81
N HIS A 87 -5.12 -1.72 -6.96
CA HIS A 87 -4.61 -0.59 -7.76
C HIS A 87 -5.74 0.37 -8.17
N GLN A 88 -6.87 -0.15 -8.68
CA GLN A 88 -8.02 0.67 -9.04
C GLN A 88 -8.59 1.45 -7.85
N GLN A 89 -8.69 0.83 -6.68
CA GLN A 89 -9.15 1.48 -5.45
C GLN A 89 -8.22 2.60 -5.02
N ILE A 90 -6.89 2.38 -5.05
CA ILE A 90 -5.90 3.40 -4.72
C ILE A 90 -6.03 4.59 -5.69
N GLN A 91 -6.12 4.33 -7.00
CA GLN A 91 -6.29 5.40 -7.99
C GLN A 91 -7.56 6.22 -7.72
N GLN A 92 -8.69 5.57 -7.43
CA GLN A 92 -9.93 6.25 -7.11
C GLN A 92 -9.78 7.18 -5.89
N VAL A 93 -9.13 6.70 -4.82
CA VAL A 93 -8.87 7.51 -3.62
C VAL A 93 -8.00 8.72 -3.96
N LEU A 94 -6.90 8.52 -4.70
CA LEU A 94 -5.98 9.60 -5.06
C LEU A 94 -6.65 10.67 -5.93
N VAL A 95 -7.49 10.26 -6.89
CA VAL A 95 -8.29 11.19 -7.72
C VAL A 95 -9.26 11.98 -6.84
N SER A 96 -10.05 11.31 -5.99
CA SER A 96 -10.99 12.00 -5.10
C SER A 96 -10.31 12.99 -4.15
N LEU A 97 -9.11 12.66 -3.65
CA LEU A 97 -8.32 13.58 -2.82
C LEU A 97 -7.82 14.80 -3.59
N ARG A 98 -7.40 14.62 -4.85
CA ARG A 98 -6.99 15.72 -5.72
C ARG A 98 -8.17 16.65 -6.00
N ASP A 99 -9.32 16.09 -6.35
CA ASP A 99 -10.51 16.86 -6.70
C ASP A 99 -11.03 17.64 -5.47
N ALA A 100 -10.98 17.04 -4.27
CA ALA A 100 -11.29 17.73 -3.01
C ALA A 100 -10.33 18.90 -2.71
N ARG A 101 -9.04 18.77 -3.04
CA ARG A 101 -8.06 19.86 -2.90
C ARG A 101 -8.32 21.00 -3.88
N GLN A 102 -8.68 20.68 -5.13
CA GLN A 102 -8.95 21.68 -6.18
C GLN A 102 -10.31 22.37 -6.01
N GLY A 103 -11.32 21.65 -5.49
CA GLY A 103 -12.62 22.24 -5.14
C GLY A 103 -12.51 23.31 -4.05
N LYS A 104 -11.56 23.17 -3.11
CA LYS A 104 -11.23 24.19 -2.10
C LYS A 104 -10.51 25.42 -2.66
N THR A 105 -9.98 25.38 -3.89
CA THR A 105 -9.30 26.52 -4.52
C THR A 105 -10.22 27.36 -5.40
N LYS A 106 -11.47 26.93 -5.61
CA LYS A 106 -12.47 27.63 -6.45
C LYS A 106 -13.66 28.22 -5.65
N SER A 107 -13.49 28.42 -4.34
CA SER A 107 -14.50 29.10 -3.49
C SER A 107 -13.92 30.34 -2.84
#